data_AF-A0A398ASV4-F1
#
_entry.id   AF-A0A398ASV4-F1
#
_cell.length_a   1.000
_cell.length_b   1.000
_cell.length_c   1.000
_cell.angle_alpha   90.00
_cell.angle_beta   90.00
_cell.angle_gamma   90.00
#
_symmetry.space_group_name_H-M   'P 1'
#
loop_
_entity.id
_entity.type
_entity.pdbx_description
1 polymer ?
#
loop_
_entity_poly.entity_id
_entity_poly.type
_entity_poly.pdbx_seq_one_letter_code
_entity_poly.pdbx_strand_id
1 'polypeptide(L)'
;MEFVSHLTKVLHLSTPGSLVIWYDSVTVHGHLKWQDHLNGKNKPFFDLCDGIFMNYTWKESYPKLSAEVAGDRKYDVYMGIDVFGRGSFGGGQWTVDTALDLLKRNNVSAAIFAPGWVYETAQPPNIPNIPA
;
A
#
# COMPACT_ATOMS: atom_id res chain seq x y z
N MET A 1 -5.07 9.91 -17.59
CA MET A 1 -5.37 10.48 -16.26
C MET A 1 -6.81 10.99 -16.15
N GLU A 2 -7.43 11.43 -17.26
CA GLU A 2 -8.84 11.87 -17.27
C GLU A 2 -9.82 10.85 -16.69
N PHE A 3 -9.65 9.56 -17.03
CA PHE A 3 -10.50 8.49 -16.51
C PHE A 3 -10.54 8.45 -14.97
N VAL A 4 -9.38 8.49 -14.30
CA VAL A 4 -9.33 8.41 -12.82
C VAL A 4 -10.01 9.63 -12.22
N SER A 5 -9.73 10.84 -12.73
CA SER A 5 -10.40 12.06 -12.25
C SER A 5 -11.92 12.01 -12.44
N HIS A 6 -12.39 11.54 -13.59
CA HIS A 6 -13.81 11.42 -13.89
C HIS A 6 -14.48 10.37 -12.98
N LEU A 7 -13.87 9.20 -12.84
CA LEU A 7 -14.38 8.12 -11.99
C LEU A 7 -14.53 8.58 -10.54
N THR A 8 -13.49 9.18 -9.95
CA THR A 8 -13.53 9.71 -8.58
C THR A 8 -14.67 10.69 -8.40
N LYS A 9 -14.80 11.68 -9.31
CA LYS A 9 -15.88 12.68 -9.25
C LYS A 9 -17.27 12.04 -9.33
N VAL A 10 -17.49 11.14 -10.28
CA VAL A 10 -18.80 10.50 -10.49
C VAL A 10 -19.18 9.60 -9.31
N LEU A 11 -18.22 8.84 -8.76
CA LEU A 11 -18.47 8.00 -7.59
C LEU A 11 -18.83 8.83 -6.36
N HIS A 12 -18.10 9.92 -6.08
CA HIS A 12 -18.43 10.79 -4.95
C HIS A 12 -19.81 11.45 -5.07
N LEU A 13 -20.23 11.80 -6.30
CA LEU A 13 -21.57 12.38 -6.54
C LEU A 13 -22.69 11.34 -6.41
N SER A 14 -22.48 10.12 -6.90
CA SER A 14 -23.50 9.08 -6.94
C SER A 14 -23.60 8.27 -5.65
N THR A 15 -22.48 8.13 -4.94
CA THR A 15 -22.34 7.29 -3.74
C THR A 15 -21.49 8.02 -2.71
N PRO A 16 -22.09 8.87 -1.85
CA PRO A 16 -21.36 9.55 -0.78
C PRO A 16 -20.58 8.55 0.09
N GLY A 17 -19.28 8.83 0.30
CA GLY A 17 -18.38 7.95 1.05
C GLY A 17 -17.69 6.86 0.24
N SER A 18 -17.95 6.73 -1.06
CA SER A 18 -17.16 5.86 -1.94
C SER A 18 -15.69 6.31 -1.99
N LEU A 19 -14.76 5.35 -2.19
CA LEU A 19 -13.34 5.62 -2.36
C LEU A 19 -12.82 5.03 -3.67
N VAL A 20 -11.98 5.80 -4.38
CA VAL A 20 -11.18 5.32 -5.50
C VAL A 20 -9.75 5.12 -5.02
N ILE A 21 -9.25 3.89 -5.11
CA ILE A 21 -7.88 3.54 -4.74
C ILE A 21 -7.12 3.09 -5.98
N TRP A 22 -5.98 3.69 -6.25
CA TRP A 22 -5.12 3.33 -7.37
C TRP A 22 -4.06 2.30 -6.94
N TYR A 23 -3.84 1.24 -7.71
CA TYR A 23 -2.72 0.32 -7.48
C TYR A 23 -1.48 0.79 -8.24
N ASP A 24 -0.34 0.89 -7.57
CA ASP A 24 0.96 1.22 -8.15
C ASP A 24 1.35 0.20 -9.22
N SER A 25 0.94 0.42 -10.46
CA SER A 25 1.10 -0.53 -11.57
C SER A 25 1.50 0.20 -12.83
N VAL A 26 0.60 1.04 -13.35
CA VAL A 26 0.82 1.81 -14.57
C VAL A 26 1.35 3.19 -14.20
N THR A 27 2.47 3.56 -14.82
CA THR A 27 3.07 4.90 -14.69
C THR A 27 2.34 5.92 -15.56
N VAL A 28 2.60 7.21 -15.35
CA VAL A 28 2.04 8.30 -16.19
C VAL A 28 2.36 8.19 -17.68
N HIS A 29 3.37 7.40 -18.05
CA HIS A 29 3.71 7.11 -19.45
C HIS A 29 2.97 5.88 -20.02
N GLY A 30 2.06 5.27 -19.26
CA GLY A 30 1.30 4.08 -19.69
C GLY A 30 2.04 2.76 -19.55
N HIS A 31 3.27 2.75 -19.01
CA HIS A 31 4.03 1.52 -18.81
C HIS A 31 3.60 0.80 -17.52
N LEU A 32 3.39 -0.52 -17.62
CA LEU A 32 3.28 -1.42 -16.46
C LEU A 32 4.65 -1.54 -15.79
N LYS A 33 4.85 -0.77 -14.72
CA LYS A 33 6.07 -0.75 -13.92
C LYS A 33 5.75 -0.26 -12.51
N TRP A 34 5.80 -1.20 -11.55
CA TRP A 34 5.72 -0.90 -10.13
C TRP A 34 6.88 0.00 -9.71
N GLN A 35 6.58 1.02 -8.90
CA GLN A 35 7.57 1.93 -8.35
C GLN A 35 7.91 1.61 -6.89
N ASP A 36 7.03 0.87 -6.21
CA ASP A 36 7.10 0.46 -4.81
C ASP A 36 7.11 1.62 -3.81
N HIS A 37 6.94 2.86 -4.28
CA HIS A 37 6.82 4.06 -3.46
C HIS A 37 6.15 5.18 -4.27
N LEU A 38 5.59 6.15 -3.57
CA LEU A 38 4.99 7.32 -4.19
C LEU A 38 6.09 8.24 -4.73
N ASN A 39 6.06 8.52 -6.03
CA ASN A 39 7.00 9.43 -6.70
C ASN A 39 6.38 10.06 -7.95
N GLY A 40 7.15 10.86 -8.70
CA GLY A 40 6.65 11.58 -9.87
C GLY A 40 6.00 10.73 -10.98
N LYS A 41 6.24 9.41 -11.01
CA LYS A 41 5.67 8.51 -12.02
C LYS A 41 4.28 7.96 -11.69
N ASN A 42 3.87 8.01 -10.42
CA ASN A 42 2.56 7.55 -9.96
C ASN A 42 1.79 8.60 -9.13
N LYS A 43 2.45 9.64 -8.61
CA LYS A 43 1.85 10.73 -7.86
C LYS A 43 0.69 11.42 -8.58
N PRO A 44 0.74 11.66 -9.90
CA PRO A 44 -0.40 12.25 -10.59
C PRO A 44 -1.67 11.39 -10.54
N PHE A 45 -1.58 10.06 -10.36
CA PHE A 45 -2.76 9.24 -10.09
C PHE A 45 -3.24 9.39 -8.65
N PHE A 46 -2.32 9.38 -7.67
CA PHE A 46 -2.61 9.64 -6.26
C PHE A 46 -3.33 10.97 -6.02
N ASP A 47 -2.92 12.02 -6.73
CA ASP A 47 -3.55 13.35 -6.63
C ASP A 47 -4.98 13.36 -7.20
N LEU A 48 -5.37 12.36 -7.99
CA LEU A 48 -6.68 12.25 -8.65
C LEU A 48 -7.61 11.19 -8.02
N CYS A 49 -7.15 10.46 -7.00
CA CYS A 49 -7.91 9.44 -6.31
C CYS A 49 -7.81 9.59 -4.79
N ASP A 50 -8.59 8.81 -4.05
CA ASP A 50 -8.69 8.93 -2.59
C ASP A 50 -7.52 8.28 -1.86
N GLY A 51 -6.79 7.38 -2.52
CA GLY A 51 -5.53 6.86 -2.02
C GLY A 51 -4.84 5.91 -2.97
N ILE A 52 -3.66 5.45 -2.60
CA ILE A 52 -2.82 4.63 -3.47
C ILE A 52 -2.27 3.40 -2.74
N PHE A 53 -2.48 2.23 -3.33
CA PHE A 53 -1.95 0.96 -2.89
C PHE A 53 -0.58 0.76 -3.56
N MET A 54 0.49 0.89 -2.79
CA MET A 54 1.84 0.63 -3.27
C MET A 54 2.10 -0.87 -3.40
N ASN A 55 2.85 -1.25 -4.44
CA ASN A 55 3.29 -2.63 -4.62
C ASN A 55 4.20 -3.09 -3.47
N TYR A 56 4.22 -4.39 -3.20
CA TYR A 56 4.74 -4.97 -1.95
C TYR A 56 6.25 -5.21 -1.90
N THR A 57 7.01 -4.94 -2.98
CA THR A 57 8.47 -5.14 -3.03
C THR A 57 9.29 -3.92 -2.60
N TRP A 58 8.71 -3.06 -1.78
CA TRP A 58 9.34 -1.82 -1.30
C TRP A 58 10.51 -2.06 -0.35
N LYS A 59 11.38 -1.04 -0.26
CA LYS A 59 12.60 -1.05 0.58
C LYS A 59 12.43 -0.19 1.82
N GLU A 60 13.34 -0.35 2.78
CA GLU A 60 13.25 0.32 4.09
C GLU A 60 13.02 1.84 4.02
N SER A 61 13.63 2.54 3.06
CA SER A 61 13.47 3.99 2.92
C SER A 61 12.19 4.43 2.22
N TYR A 62 11.48 3.53 1.54
CA TYR A 62 10.38 3.86 0.63
C TYR A 62 9.11 4.36 1.35
N PRO A 63 8.71 3.82 2.52
CA PRO A 63 7.64 4.40 3.32
C PRO A 63 7.89 5.88 3.67
N LYS A 64 9.12 6.20 4.11
CA LYS A 64 9.51 7.58 4.45
C LYS A 64 9.42 8.51 3.24
N LEU A 65 10.03 8.10 2.13
CA LEU A 65 10.01 8.87 0.88
C LEU A 65 8.57 9.09 0.38
N SER A 66 7.72 8.08 0.52
CA SER A 66 6.31 8.21 0.13
C SER A 66 5.55 9.19 1.02
N ALA A 67 5.79 9.15 2.34
CA ALA A 67 5.20 10.10 3.29
C ALA A 67 5.60 11.54 2.97
N GLU A 68 6.88 11.77 2.68
CA GLU A 68 7.41 13.09 2.29
C GLU A 68 6.76 13.61 1.01
N VAL A 69 6.57 12.74 0.00
CA VAL A 69 5.90 13.11 -1.27
C VAL A 69 4.40 13.33 -1.09
N ALA A 70 3.74 12.58 -0.20
CA ALA A 70 2.30 12.67 0.06
C ALA A 70 1.90 13.87 0.93
N GLY A 71 2.81 14.37 1.76
CA GLY A 71 2.54 15.46 2.69
C GLY A 71 1.42 15.12 3.67
N ASP A 72 0.39 15.96 3.74
CA ASP A 72 -0.75 15.76 4.65
C ASP A 72 -1.55 14.50 4.33
N ARG A 73 -1.48 14.01 3.10
CA ARG A 73 -2.15 12.78 2.65
C ARG A 73 -1.32 11.50 2.87
N LYS A 74 -0.30 11.53 3.72
CA LYS A 74 0.58 10.38 4.00
C LYS A 74 -0.15 9.08 4.42
N TYR A 75 -1.31 9.20 5.08
CA TYR A 75 -2.12 8.04 5.45
C TYR A 75 -3.01 7.51 4.30
N ASP A 76 -3.10 8.23 3.18
CA ASP A 76 -3.72 7.76 1.95
C ASP A 76 -2.74 6.94 1.07
N VAL A 77 -1.48 6.81 1.52
CA VAL A 77 -0.50 5.88 0.96
C VAL A 77 -0.55 4.57 1.75
N TYR A 78 -1.01 3.51 1.10
CA TYR A 78 -1.12 2.18 1.66
C TYR A 78 0.04 1.32 1.14
N MET A 79 1.06 1.12 1.97
CA MET A 79 2.22 0.30 1.59
C MET A 79 1.86 -1.19 1.62
N GLY A 80 1.93 -1.87 0.48
CA GLY A 80 1.54 -3.26 0.33
C GLY A 80 2.40 -4.23 1.12
N ILE A 81 1.80 -5.18 1.81
CA ILE A 81 2.50 -6.28 2.49
C ILE A 81 1.93 -7.59 1.94
N ASP A 82 2.73 -8.35 1.20
CA ASP A 82 2.31 -9.67 0.73
C ASP A 82 2.51 -10.70 1.85
N VAL A 83 1.41 -11.19 2.41
CA VAL A 83 1.41 -12.14 3.52
C VAL A 83 1.99 -13.50 3.10
N PHE A 84 2.02 -13.84 1.81
CA PHE A 84 2.76 -15.04 1.36
C PHE A 84 4.28 -14.84 1.40
N GLY A 85 4.77 -13.60 1.46
CA GLY A 85 6.18 -13.31 1.57
C GLY A 85 6.96 -13.27 0.26
N ARG A 86 6.30 -13.09 -0.90
CA ARG A 86 6.95 -13.14 -2.23
C ARG A 86 7.70 -11.85 -2.53
N GLY A 87 8.77 -11.59 -1.77
CA GLY A 87 9.58 -10.37 -1.87
C GLY A 87 9.08 -9.21 -1.01
N SER A 88 8.10 -9.46 -0.12
CA SER A 88 7.63 -8.46 0.85
C SER A 88 8.75 -8.12 1.84
N PHE A 89 8.86 -6.85 2.20
CA PHE A 89 9.72 -6.44 3.31
C PHE A 89 9.33 -7.21 4.59
N GLY A 90 10.33 -7.68 5.34
CA GLY A 90 10.11 -8.52 6.52
C GLY A 90 9.76 -9.99 6.21
N GLY A 91 9.50 -10.36 4.95
CA GLY A 91 9.28 -11.75 4.54
C GLY A 91 7.84 -12.27 4.62
N GLY A 92 6.86 -11.46 5.04
CA GLY A 92 5.44 -11.86 5.11
C GLY A 92 5.15 -12.86 6.23
N GLN A 93 4.16 -13.74 6.04
CA GLN A 93 3.83 -14.84 6.95
C GLN A 93 3.65 -14.37 8.41
N TRP A 94 4.27 -15.06 9.36
CA TRP A 94 4.29 -14.66 10.77
C TRP A 94 5.20 -13.45 11.06
N THR A 95 5.96 -12.94 10.08
CA THR A 95 6.88 -11.80 10.23
C THR A 95 6.35 -10.51 9.57
N VAL A 96 5.03 -10.46 9.28
CA VAL A 96 4.33 -9.25 8.78
C VAL A 96 4.47 -8.05 9.74
N ASP A 97 4.62 -8.32 11.04
CA ASP A 97 4.84 -7.32 12.08
C ASP A 97 6.07 -6.44 11.80
N THR A 98 7.13 -7.03 11.24
CA THR A 98 8.36 -6.30 10.87
C THR A 98 8.07 -5.19 9.86
N ALA A 99 7.22 -5.47 8.87
CA ALA A 99 6.78 -4.44 7.92
C ALA A 99 5.88 -3.42 8.61
N LEU A 100 4.88 -3.86 9.37
CA LEU A 100 3.94 -2.98 10.07
C LEU A 100 4.64 -1.97 10.99
N ASP A 101 5.65 -2.42 11.75
CA ASP A 101 6.44 -1.58 12.63
C ASP A 101 7.17 -0.46 11.88
N LEU A 102 7.76 -0.77 10.72
CA LEU A 102 8.42 0.23 9.91
C LEU A 102 7.43 1.24 9.31
N LEU A 103 6.28 0.77 8.82
CA LEU A 103 5.23 1.64 8.28
C LEU A 103 4.70 2.61 9.34
N LYS A 104 4.45 2.09 10.55
CA LYS A 104 4.02 2.89 11.72
C LYS A 104 5.03 3.98 12.06
N ARG A 105 6.33 3.66 12.10
CA ARG A 105 7.41 4.64 12.38
C ARG A 105 7.51 5.74 11.32
N ASN A 106 7.10 5.46 10.08
CA ASN A 106 7.16 6.38 8.96
C ASN A 106 5.83 7.10 8.67
N ASN A 107 4.81 6.92 9.51
CA ASN A 107 3.51 7.59 9.40
C ASN A 107 2.80 7.39 8.05
N VAL A 108 2.80 6.17 7.54
CA VAL A 108 2.01 5.76 6.36
C VAL A 108 1.09 4.58 6.72
N SER A 109 0.10 4.32 5.87
CA SER A 109 -0.82 3.20 6.06
C SER A 109 -0.24 1.89 5.50
N ALA A 110 -0.82 0.77 5.92
CA ALA A 110 -0.49 -0.57 5.43
C ALA A 110 -1.62 -1.10 4.53
N ALA A 111 -1.25 -1.92 3.55
CA ALA A 111 -2.19 -2.61 2.68
C ALA A 111 -1.90 -4.12 2.72
N ILE A 112 -2.76 -4.91 3.35
CA ILE A 112 -2.53 -6.35 3.51
C ILE A 112 -2.94 -7.09 2.24
N PHE A 113 -1.97 -7.68 1.55
CA PHE A 113 -2.18 -8.46 0.33
C PHE A 113 -2.08 -9.96 0.61
N ALA A 114 -2.98 -10.71 -0.03
CA ALA A 114 -3.08 -12.17 0.11
C ALA A 114 -3.14 -12.69 1.57
N PRO A 115 -4.02 -12.14 2.44
CA PRO A 115 -4.15 -12.60 3.83
C PRO A 115 -4.64 -14.05 3.96
N GLY A 116 -5.12 -14.66 2.86
CA GLY A 116 -5.53 -16.07 2.80
C GLY A 116 -4.45 -17.07 3.21
N TRP A 117 -3.17 -16.68 3.19
CA TRP A 117 -2.03 -17.50 3.66
C TRP A 117 -2.28 -18.17 5.03
N VAL A 118 -2.91 -17.44 5.96
CA VAL A 118 -3.21 -17.95 7.32
C VAL A 118 -4.10 -19.20 7.26
N TYR A 119 -5.09 -19.20 6.36
CA TYR A 119 -6.01 -20.32 6.18
C TYR A 119 -5.42 -21.41 5.28
N GLU A 120 -4.78 -21.02 4.19
CA GLU A 120 -4.33 -21.92 3.12
C GLU A 120 -3.13 -22.80 3.51
N THR A 121 -2.31 -22.36 4.48
CA THR A 121 -1.08 -23.08 4.85
C THR A 121 -1.20 -23.88 6.15
N ALA A 122 -2.33 -23.76 6.86
CA ALA A 122 -2.61 -24.44 8.13
C ALA A 122 -1.46 -24.36 9.16
N GLN A 123 -0.66 -23.28 9.11
CA GLN A 123 0.45 -23.11 10.04
C GLN A 123 -0.11 -22.82 11.44
N PRO A 124 0.46 -23.42 12.50
CA PRO A 124 0.09 -23.06 13.86
C PRO A 124 0.46 -21.59 14.11
N PRO A 125 -0.30 -20.85 14.95
CA PRO A 125 0.05 -19.49 15.33
C PRO A 125 1.47 -19.43 15.91
N ASN A 126 2.30 -18.53 15.38
CA ASN A 126 3.60 -18.20 15.95
C ASN A 126 3.47 -16.95 16.83
N ILE A 127 2.91 -17.13 18.03
CA ILE A 127 2.75 -16.05 19.00
C ILE A 127 4.03 -16.03 19.86
N PRO A 128 4.94 -15.05 19.68
CA PRO A 128 6.06 -14.91 20.60
C PRO A 128 5.51 -14.67 22.01
N ASN A 129 6.10 -15.33 23.02
CA ASN A 129 5.77 -15.07 24.42
C ASN A 129 6.02 -13.59 24.71
N ILE A 130 4.97 -12.77 24.72
CA ILE A 130 5.02 -11.39 25.21
C ILE A 130 5.14 -11.51 26.73
N PRO A 131 6.26 -11.12 27.36
CA PRO A 131 6.32 -11.01 28.81
C PRO A 131 5.26 -10.01 29.27
N ALA A 132 4.51 -10.37 30.30
CA ALA A 132 3.50 -9.52 30.93
C ALA A 132 4.08 -8.18 31.40
#